data_AF-A0A1B6NPY2-F1
#
_entry.id   AF-A0A1B6NPY2-F1
#
_cell.length_a   1.000
_cell.length_b   1.000
_cell.length_c   1.000
_cell.angle_alpha   90.00
_cell.angle_beta   90.00
_cell.angle_gamma   90.00
#
_symmetry.space_group_name_H-M   'P 1'
#
loop_
_entity.id
_entity.type
_entity.pdbx_description
1 polymer ?
#
loop_
_entity_poly.entity_id
_entity_poly.type
_entity_poly.pdbx_seq_one_letter_code
_entity_poly.pdbx_strand_id
1 'polypeptide(L)' 'MTTADHPNKIKIKNQGKKGLVWIDLEMTGLDTLNDEIIEIATVVTDEDLNV' A
#
# COMPACT_ATOMS: atom_id res chain seq x y z
N MET A 1 -40.46 -0.19 -16.17
CA MET A 1 -41.33 0.75 -15.41
C MET A 1 -42.26 -0.12 -14.56
N THR A 2 -42.14 -0.28 -13.24
CA THR A 2 -41.32 0.35 -12.20
C THR A 2 -41.06 -0.66 -11.06
N THR A 3 -39.94 -0.47 -10.35
CA THR A 3 -39.73 -0.64 -8.90
C THR A 3 -40.10 -1.96 -8.20
N ALA A 4 -39.08 -2.70 -7.78
CA ALA A 4 -38.96 -3.17 -6.40
C ALA A 4 -37.49 -3.56 -6.10
N ASP A 5 -36.64 -2.53 -6.02
CA ASP A 5 -35.37 -2.65 -5.31
C ASP A 5 -35.66 -3.13 -3.89
N HIS A 6 -35.16 -4.31 -3.56
CA HIS A 6 -35.31 -4.90 -2.23
C HIS A 6 -34.45 -4.11 -1.25
N PRO A 7 -35.03 -3.46 -0.22
CA PRO A 7 -34.29 -2.66 0.73
C PRO A 7 -33.64 -3.59 1.75
N ASN A 8 -32.43 -4.08 1.48
CA ASN A 8 -31.40 -4.45 2.48
C ASN A 8 -30.20 -5.17 1.86
N LYS A 9 -29.47 -4.49 0.97
CA LYS A 9 -28.05 -4.82 0.76
C LYS A 9 -27.24 -3.73 1.44
N ILE A 10 -26.92 -3.92 2.72
CA ILE A 10 -25.87 -3.14 3.38
C ILE A 10 -24.58 -3.46 2.62
N LYS A 11 -24.18 -2.56 1.71
CA LYS A 11 -22.86 -2.62 1.11
C LYS A 11 -21.86 -2.21 2.20
N ILE A 12 -21.32 -3.19 2.91
CA ILE A 12 -20.12 -2.98 3.73
C ILE A 12 -18.99 -2.71 2.74
N LYS A 13 -18.77 -1.44 2.42
CA LYS A 13 -17.60 -1.00 1.68
C LYS A 13 -16.42 -1.16 2.63
N ASN A 14 -15.70 -2.27 2.55
CA ASN A 14 -14.32 -2.28 3.03
C ASN A 14 -13.47 -1.52 2.01
N GLN A 15 -13.60 -0.19 1.97
CA GLN A 15 -12.62 0.66 1.31
C GLN A 15 -11.43 0.78 2.26
N GLY A 16 -10.67 -0.31 2.39
CA GLY A 16 -9.36 -0.22 3.02
C GLY A 16 -8.59 0.89 2.32
N LYS A 17 -8.16 1.91 3.07
CA LYS A 17 -7.34 2.99 2.51
C LYS A 17 -6.14 2.34 1.83
N LYS A 18 -5.94 2.66 0.55
CA LYS A 18 -4.74 2.21 -0.16
C LYS A 18 -3.57 3.04 0.34
N GLY A 19 -2.55 2.38 0.87
CA GLY A 19 -1.28 3.00 1.22
C GLY A 19 -0.18 2.46 0.29
N LEU A 20 0.75 3.32 -0.09
CA LEU A 20 1.97 2.96 -0.78
C LEU A 20 3.10 2.87 0.25
N VAL A 21 3.87 1.79 0.21
CA VAL A 21 5.06 1.62 1.04
C VAL A 21 6.27 1.87 0.17
N TRP A 22 7.01 2.93 0.50
CA TRP A 22 8.28 3.28 -0.12
C TRP A 22 9.40 2.67 0.70
N ILE A 23 10.37 2.07 0.01
CA ILE A 23 11.57 1.48 0.61
C ILE A 23 12.79 1.93 -0.18
N ASP A 24 13.83 2.30 0.55
CA ASP A 24 15.16 2.60 0.02
C ASP A 24 16.20 1.88 0.89
N LEU A 25 17.25 1.37 0.24
CA LEU A 25 18.26 0.51 0.87
C LEU A 25 19.65 0.97 0.44
N GLU A 26 20.55 1.08 1.41
CA GLU A 26 21.99 1.19 1.17
C GLU A 26 22.66 -0.14 1.50
N MET A 27 23.56 -0.58 0.64
CA MET A 27 24.18 -1.90 0.69
C MET A 27 25.70 -1.79 0.64
N THR A 28 26.42 -2.80 1.15
CA THR A 28 27.88 -2.85 1.06
C THR A 28 28.39 -2.99 -0.38
N GLY A 29 27.56 -3.52 -1.27
CA GLY A 29 27.86 -3.77 -2.68
C GLY A 29 26.63 -4.27 -3.45
N LEU A 30 26.86 -4.85 -4.63
CA LEU A 30 25.80 -5.26 -5.57
C LEU A 30 25.60 -6.79 -5.63
N ASP A 31 26.38 -7.57 -4.88
CA ASP A 31 26.21 -9.02 -4.80
C ASP A 31 25.10 -9.37 -3.81
N THR A 32 23.91 -9.65 -4.32
CA THR A 32 22.72 -9.91 -3.50
C THR A 32 22.81 -11.15 -2.61
N LEU A 33 23.81 -12.02 -2.81
CA LEU A 33 24.02 -13.21 -1.96
C LEU A 33 25.03 -12.96 -0.84
N ASN A 34 25.97 -12.04 -1.04
CA ASN A 34 27.13 -11.89 -0.17
C ASN A 34 27.22 -10.50 0.49
N ASP A 35 26.67 -9.48 -0.14
CA ASP A 35 26.63 -8.12 0.40
C ASP A 35 25.47 -7.93 1.39
N GLU A 36 25.67 -7.04 2.36
CA GLU A 36 24.73 -6.77 3.44
C GLU A 36 24.04 -5.42 3.27
N ILE A 37 22.83 -5.29 3.81
CA ILE A 37 22.13 -4.00 3.94
C ILE A 37 22.73 -3.27 5.14
N ILE A 38 23.17 -2.02 4.94
CA ILE A 38 23.75 -1.17 5.99
C ILE A 38 22.77 -0.10 6.50
N GLU A 39 21.81 0.30 5.68
CA GLU A 39 20.75 1.25 6.07
C GLU A 39 19.43 0.91 5.38
N ILE A 40 18.33 1.24 6.06
CA ILE A 40 16.98 1.15 5.52
C ILE A 40 16.19 2.42 5.83
N ALA A 41 15.52 2.97 4.81
CA ALA A 41 14.56 4.05 4.97
C ALA A 41 13.18 3.61 4.43
N THR A 42 12.12 3.97 5.17
CA THR A 42 10.74 3.67 4.76
C THR A 42 9.83 4.86 4.98
N VAL A 43 8.88 5.05 4.07
CA VAL A 43 7.81 6.05 4.18
C VAL A 43 6.51 5.43 3.67
N VAL A 44 5.40 5.74 4.32
CA VAL A 44 4.07 5.37 3.83
C VAL A 44 3.41 6.62 3.29
N THR A 45 2.85 6.53 2.09
CA THR A 45 2.03 7.61 1.52
C THR A 45 0.63 7.09 1.17
N ASP A 46 -0.31 8.00 0.97
CA ASP A 46 -1.54 7.70 0.24
C ASP A 46 -1.29 7.56 -1.27
N GLU A 47 -2.36 7.34 -2.05
CA GLU A 47 -2.29 7.21 -3.51
C GLU A 47 -1.96 8.53 -4.24
N ASP A 48 -2.08 9.67 -3.56
CA ASP A 48 -1.74 11.00 -4.06
C ASP A 48 -0.36 11.47 -3.56
N LEU A 49 0.44 10.57 -2.97
CA LEU A 49 1.81 10.78 -2.47
C LEU A 49 1.93 11.69 -1.23
N ASN A 50 0.84 11.87 -0.48
CA ASN A 50 0.89 12.57 0.81
C ASN A 50 1.29 11.60 1.94
N VAL A 51 2.04 12.12 2.92
CA VAL A 51 2.47 11.40 4.13
C VAL A 51 1.44 11.53 5.24
#